data_AF-A0A225DLX0-F1
#
_entry.id   AF-A0A225DLX0-F1
#
_cell.length_a   1.000
_cell.length_b   1.000
_cell.length_c   1.000
_cell.angle_alpha   90.00
_cell.angle_beta   90.00
_cell.angle_gamma   90.00
#
_symmetry.space_group_name_H-M   'P 1'
#
loop_
_entity.id
_entity.type
_entity.pdbx_description
1 polymer ?
#
loop_
_entity_poly.entity_id
_entity_poly.type
_entity_poly.pdbx_seq_one_letter_code
_entity_poly.pdbx_strand_id
1 'polypeptide(L)' 'MIKIDGSFYPADQLAWLIMTGEWPDHEIIHADGNKLNNSWDNIKEKVLSAKAA' A
#
# COMPACT_ATOMS: atom_id res chain seq x y z
N MET A 1 -4.84 -7.48 -7.42
CA MET A 1 -3.51 -7.62 -8.03
C MET A 1 -3.59 -7.13 -9.47
N ILE A 2 -2.52 -6.53 -9.99
CA ILE A 2 -2.42 -5.98 -11.34
C ILE A 2 -1.20 -6.60 -12.00
N LYS A 3 -1.32 -6.99 -13.28
CA LYS A 3 -0.22 -7.59 -14.04
C LYS A 3 0.45 -6.52 -14.92
N ILE A 4 1.76 -6.34 -14.78
CA ILE A 4 2.59 -5.42 -15.56
C ILE A 4 3.85 -6.18 -15.99
N ASP A 5 4.15 -6.21 -17.29
CA ASP A 5 5.34 -6.88 -17.88
C ASP A 5 5.61 -8.30 -17.39
N GLY A 6 4.54 -9.08 -17.18
CA GLY A 6 4.62 -10.48 -16.73
C GLY A 6 4.65 -10.66 -15.21
N SER A 7 4.88 -9.59 -14.45
CA SER A 7 4.90 -9.58 -12.99
C SER A 7 3.56 -9.13 -12.40
N PHE A 8 3.18 -9.70 -11.25
CA PHE A 8 1.98 -9.30 -10.52
C PHE A 8 2.33 -8.42 -9.33
N TYR A 9 1.61 -7.30 -9.20
CA TYR A 9 1.78 -6.34 -8.13
C TYR A 9 0.47 -6.16 -7.34
N PRO A 10 0.54 -5.94 -6.02
CA PRO A 10 -0.60 -5.48 -5.23
C PRO A 10 -1.10 -4.11 -5.71
N ALA A 11 -2.42 -3.92 -5.73
CA ALA A 11 -3.02 -2.70 -6.30
C ALA A 11 -2.81 -1.47 -5.38
N ASP A 12 -2.82 -1.70 -4.07
CA ASP A 12 -2.47 -0.74 -3.03
C ASP A 12 -1.01 -0.28 -3.14
N GLN A 13 -0.05 -1.20 -3.33
CA GLN A 13 1.37 -0.83 -3.50
C GLN A 13 1.59 -0.02 -4.78
N LEU A 14 0.89 -0.35 -5.87
CA LEU A 14 0.93 0.45 -7.09
C LEU A 14 0.30 1.83 -6.89
N ALA A 15 -0.81 1.93 -6.16
CA ALA A 15 -1.42 3.22 -5.83
C ALA A 15 -0.43 4.10 -5.04
N TRP A 16 0.28 3.52 -4.07
CA TRP A 16 1.34 4.22 -3.33
C TRP A 16 2.47 4.69 -4.25
N LEU A 17 3.00 3.81 -5.10
CA LEU A 17 4.06 4.14 -6.06
C LEU A 17 3.66 5.28 -6.99
N ILE A 18 2.43 5.27 -7.51
CA ILE A 18 1.93 6.31 -8.41
C ILE A 18 1.85 7.67 -7.70
N MET A 19 1.44 7.69 -6.43
CA MET A 19 1.22 8.93 -5.69
C MET A 19 2.50 9.52 -5.09
N THR A 20 3.45 8.68 -4.68
CA THR A 20 4.68 9.10 -3.97
C THR A 20 5.92 9.08 -4.88
N GLY A 21 5.91 8.30 -5.95
CA GLY A 21 7.09 8.04 -6.80
C GLY A 21 8.02 6.97 -6.26
N GLU A 22 7.75 6.40 -5.08
CA GLU A 22 8.59 5.40 -4.41
C GLU A 22 7.77 4.17 -4.00
N TRP A 23 8.42 3.02 -3.84
CA TRP A 23 7.74 1.83 -3.31
C TRP A 23 7.54 1.95 -1.80
N PRO A 24 6.47 1.38 -1.23
CA PRO A 24 6.27 1.43 0.20
C PRO A 24 7.30 0.55 0.92
N ASP A 25 7.84 1.04 2.04
CA ASP A 25 8.77 0.29 2.90
C ASP A 25 8.03 -0.72 3.78
N HIS A 26 6.72 -0.53 3.97
CA HIS A 26 5.89 -1.30 4.87
C HIS A 26 4.57 -1.76 4.25
N GLU A 27 3.84 -2.60 4.98
CA GLU A 27 2.51 -3.05 4.60
C GLU A 27 1.55 -1.85 4.50
N ILE A 28 0.75 -1.79 3.45
CA ILE A 28 -0.30 -0.79 3.29
C ILE A 28 -1.57 -1.27 4.01
N ILE A 29 -2.19 -0.37 4.77
CA ILE A 29 -3.45 -0.62 5.47
C ILE A 29 -4.55 0.31 4.97
N HIS A 30 -5.76 -0.26 4.85
CA HIS A 30 -6.97 0.42 4.39
C HIS A 30 -7.80 0.90 5.59
N ALA A 31 -8.13 2.19 5.63
CA ALA A 31 -8.84 2.79 6.75
C ALA A 31 -10.27 2.24 6.92
N ASP A 32 -10.94 1.93 5.82
CA ASP A 32 -12.28 1.33 5.79
C ASP A 32 -12.29 -0.21 5.92
N GLY A 33 -11.11 -0.85 6.00
CA GLY A 33 -10.98 -2.31 6.01
C GLY A 33 -11.30 -3.00 4.68
N ASN A 34 -11.70 -2.26 3.65
CA ASN A 34 -11.96 -2.78 2.32
C ASN A 34 -10.68 -2.77 1.48
N LYS A 35 -10.05 -3.94 1.35
CA LYS A 35 -8.81 -4.13 0.58
C LYS A 35 -8.92 -3.79 -0.92
N LEU A 36 -10.12 -3.58 -1.44
CA LEU A 36 -10.34 -3.18 -2.83
C LEU A 36 -10.41 -1.66 -3.00
N ASN A 37 -10.58 -0.88 -1.92
CA ASN A 37 -10.62 0.57 -1.97
C ASN A 37 -9.20 1.18 -1.88
N ASN A 38 -8.49 1.20 -3.00
CA ASN A 38 -7.11 1.70 -3.07
C ASN A 38 -6.99 3.22 -3.25
N SER A 39 -8.02 3.99 -2.89
CA SER A 39 -8.00 5.46 -2.95
C SER A 39 -6.88 5.99 -2.06
N TRP A 40 -6.16 7.02 -2.51
CA TRP A 40 -5.01 7.59 -1.79
C TRP A 40 -5.37 7.97 -0.35
N ASP A 41 -6.51 8.62 -0.14
CA ASP A 41 -6.97 9.05 1.19
C ASP A 41 -7.42 7.87 2.08
N ASN A 42 -7.62 6.68 1.52
CA ASN A 42 -8.03 5.48 2.25
C ASN A 42 -6.86 4.56 2.63
N ILE A 43 -5.69 4.75 2.03
CA ILE A 43 -4.52 3.89 2.27
C ILE A 43 -3.43 4.62 3.03
N LYS A 44 -2.68 3.89 3.86
CA LYS A 44 -1.50 4.41 4.56
C LYS A 44 -0.49 3.30 4.83
N GLU A 45 0.77 3.65 4.96
CA GLU A 45 1.79 2.72 5.43
C GLU A 45 1.60 2.40 6.91
N LYS A 46 1.79 1.12 7.23
CA LYS A 46 1.84 0.62 8.59
C LYS A 46 3.24 0.86 9.14
N VAL A 47 3.42 1.97 9.86
CA VAL A 47 4.63 2.19 10.65
C VAL A 47 4.72 1.07 11.71
N LEU A 48 5.84 0.34 11.72
CA LEU A 48 6.12 -0.59 12.81
C LEU A 48 6.17 0.22 14.12
N SER A 49 5.23 -0.02 15.03
CA SER A 49 5.38 0.53 16.37
C SER A 49 6.62 -0.12 16.99
N ALA A 50 7.64 0.68 17.29
CA ALA A 50 8.73 0.21 18.15
C ALA A 50 8.10 -0.34 19.43
N LYS A 51 8.29 -1.64 19.71
CA LYS A 51 7.90 -2.20 21.00
C LYS A 51 8.59 -1.38 22.07
N ALA A 52 7.81 -0.77 22.97
CA ALA A 52 8.34 -0.26 24.22
C ALA A 52 8.99 -1.43 24.96
N ALA A 53 10.28 -1.28 25.26
CA ALA A 53 11.05 -2.19 26.11
C ALA A 53 10.62 -2.03 27.57
#